data_AF-A0A7Y5RJA7-F1
#
_entry.id   AF-A0A7Y5RJA7-F1
#
_cell.length_a   1.000
_cell.length_b   1.000
_cell.length_c   1.000
_cell.angle_alpha   90.00
_cell.angle_beta   90.00
_cell.angle_gamma   90.00
#
_symmetry.space_group_name_H-M   'P 1'
#
loop_
_entity.id
_entity.type
_entity.pdbx_description
1 polymer ?
#
loop_
_entity_poly.entity_id
_entity_poly.type
_entity_poly.pdbx_seq_one_letter_code
_entity_poly.pdbx_strand_id
1 'polypeptide(L)'
;MAYDVDFMEVSTVGLESSPVADALAGLRANEARYFRNKYSHTFSVEPADEAKDVVAYVGRILKEERGIVIASPALEATEFEVDGVRWSYVFYESGLSVNVLYTLAEGGKRAVGFKLSDGMDVPDELGDF
;
A
#
# COMPACT_ATOMS: atom_id res chain seq x y z
N MET A 1 3.24 -15.65 4.76
CA MET A 1 3.05 -15.37 6.20
C MET A 1 3.20 -13.88 6.41
N ALA A 2 2.44 -13.30 7.35
CA ALA A 2 2.55 -11.88 7.68
C ALA A 2 3.95 -11.50 8.19
N TYR A 3 4.42 -10.32 7.77
CA TYR A 3 5.68 -9.70 8.14
C TYR A 3 5.40 -8.37 8.86
N ASP A 4 5.79 -8.27 10.13
CA ASP A 4 5.74 -7.02 10.88
C ASP A 4 6.86 -6.10 10.39
N VAL A 5 6.50 -4.94 9.86
CA VAL A 5 7.47 -4.00 9.28
C VAL A 5 8.20 -3.26 10.40
N ASP A 6 9.48 -3.58 10.59
CA ASP A 6 10.37 -2.79 11.45
C ASP A 6 10.81 -1.51 10.73
N PHE A 7 10.46 -0.36 11.29
CA PHE A 7 10.85 0.95 10.76
C PHE A 7 12.17 1.49 11.34
N MET A 8 12.71 0.84 12.36
CA MET A 8 14.04 1.15 12.92
C MET A 8 15.13 0.47 12.12
N GLU A 9 14.87 -0.75 11.63
CA GLU A 9 15.73 -1.49 10.71
C GLU A 9 15.00 -1.77 9.39
N VAL A 10 15.16 -0.86 8.43
CA VAL A 10 14.51 -0.96 7.12
C VAL A 10 15.00 -2.20 6.37
N SER A 11 14.06 -3.03 5.92
CA SER A 11 14.31 -4.29 5.21
C SER A 11 13.56 -4.36 3.89
N THR A 12 14.20 -4.90 2.86
CA THR A 12 13.63 -5.15 1.53
C THR A 12 12.91 -6.49 1.41
N VAL A 13 12.78 -7.25 2.50
CA VAL A 13 12.12 -8.55 2.46
C VAL A 13 10.70 -8.43 1.90
N GLY A 14 10.37 -9.29 0.92
CA GLY A 14 9.11 -9.28 0.19
C GLY A 14 9.04 -8.27 -0.97
N LEU A 15 10.05 -7.42 -1.14
CA LEU A 15 10.11 -6.34 -2.13
C LEU A 15 11.28 -6.47 -3.10
N GLU A 16 12.07 -7.54 -3.01
CA GLU A 16 13.36 -7.69 -3.67
C GLU A 16 13.29 -7.71 -5.21
N SER A 17 12.13 -8.02 -5.78
CA SER A 17 11.93 -8.01 -7.23
C SER A 17 11.71 -6.59 -7.79
N SER A 18 11.45 -5.61 -6.93
CA SER A 18 11.31 -4.22 -7.34
C SER A 18 12.66 -3.65 -7.81
N PRO A 19 12.73 -2.93 -8.95
CA PRO A 19 13.93 -2.25 -9.39
C PRO A 19 14.35 -1.09 -8.44
N VAL A 20 13.44 -0.67 -7.55
CA VAL A 20 13.66 0.38 -6.53
C VAL A 20 13.40 -0.15 -5.12
N ALA A 21 13.76 -1.42 -4.86
CA ALA A 21 13.45 -2.13 -3.62
C ALA A 21 13.82 -1.36 -2.34
N ASP A 22 15.00 -0.71 -2.28
CA ASP A 22 15.43 0.07 -1.11
C ASP A 22 14.49 1.27 -0.85
N ALA A 23 14.12 2.00 -1.91
CA ALA A 23 13.23 3.15 -1.80
C ALA A 23 11.79 2.72 -1.41
N LEU A 24 11.29 1.62 -2.01
CA LEU A 24 9.99 1.05 -1.67
C LEU A 24 9.95 0.54 -0.23
N ALA A 25 11.02 -0.12 0.23
CA ALA A 25 11.17 -0.55 1.62
C ALA A 25 11.17 0.64 2.58
N GLY A 26 11.87 1.72 2.23
CA GLY A 26 11.85 2.98 3.00
C GLY A 26 10.46 3.60 3.08
N LEU A 27 9.71 3.62 1.98
CA LEU A 27 8.32 4.08 1.93
C LEU A 27 7.43 3.22 2.85
N ARG A 28 7.49 1.88 2.72
CA ARG A 28 6.77 0.92 3.57
C ARG A 28 7.10 1.12 5.05
N ALA A 29 8.37 1.29 5.40
CA ALA A 29 8.82 1.56 6.76
C ALA A 29 8.29 2.91 7.30
N ASN A 30 8.20 3.94 6.45
CA ASN A 30 7.63 5.22 6.87
C ASN A 30 6.12 5.11 7.21
N GLU A 31 5.36 4.30 6.48
CA GLU A 31 3.97 3.99 6.84
C GLU A 31 3.90 3.28 8.20
N ALA A 32 4.74 2.26 8.41
CA ALA A 32 4.80 1.54 9.68
C ALA A 32 5.10 2.48 10.86
N ARG A 33 6.07 3.39 10.70
CA ARG A 33 6.39 4.42 11.70
C ARG A 33 5.21 5.34 11.98
N TYR A 34 4.48 5.77 10.95
CA TYR A 34 3.30 6.62 11.12
C TYR A 34 2.22 5.93 11.95
N PHE A 35 1.85 4.69 11.58
CA PHE A 35 0.82 3.95 12.30
C PHE A 35 1.23 3.59 13.73
N ARG A 36 2.52 3.28 13.94
CA ARG A 36 3.04 3.06 15.28
C ARG A 36 2.92 4.30 16.15
N ASN A 37 3.42 5.44 15.67
CA ASN A 37 3.48 6.67 16.47
C ASN A 37 2.10 7.29 16.70
N LYS A 38 1.23 7.24 15.70
CA LYS A 38 -0.08 7.90 15.78
C LYS A 38 -1.16 7.03 16.42
N TYR A 39 -1.12 5.72 16.20
CA TYR A 39 -2.21 4.80 16.59
C TYR A 39 -1.77 3.65 17.50
N SER A 40 -0.48 3.59 17.88
CA SER A 40 0.10 2.42 18.58
C SER A 40 -0.14 1.09 17.85
N HIS A 41 -0.29 1.14 16.53
CA HIS A 41 -0.58 -0.02 15.69
C HIS A 41 0.72 -0.59 15.11
N THR A 42 0.84 -1.93 15.12
CA THR A 42 1.91 -2.62 14.39
C THR A 42 1.47 -2.83 12.96
N PHE A 43 2.19 -2.24 12.00
CA PHE A 43 1.89 -2.37 10.59
C PHE A 43 2.54 -3.64 10.04
N SER A 44 1.72 -4.60 9.65
CA SER A 44 2.16 -5.89 9.11
C SER A 44 1.65 -6.06 7.69
N VAL A 45 2.44 -6.71 6.84
CA VAL A 45 2.12 -6.96 5.43
C VAL A 45 2.13 -8.45 5.13
N GLU A 46 1.34 -8.87 4.17
CA GLU A 46 1.32 -10.24 3.66
C GLU A 46 1.73 -10.24 2.18
N PRO A 47 2.39 -11.32 1.70
CA PRO A 47 2.56 -11.55 0.28
C PRO A 47 1.24 -11.40 -0.48
N ALA A 48 1.26 -10.77 -1.65
CA ALA A 48 0.04 -10.44 -2.42
C ALA A 48 -0.77 -11.69 -2.82
N ASP A 49 -0.14 -12.86 -2.93
CA ASP A 49 -0.80 -14.13 -3.22
C ASP A 49 -1.55 -14.72 -2.01
N GLU A 50 -1.19 -14.33 -0.79
CA GLU A 50 -1.92 -14.61 0.43
C GLU A 50 -3.01 -13.55 0.68
N ALA A 51 -2.74 -12.27 0.37
CA ALA A 51 -3.67 -11.14 0.58
C ALA A 51 -4.49 -10.76 -0.68
N LYS A 52 -4.91 -11.75 -1.47
CA LYS A 52 -5.62 -11.55 -2.76
C LYS A 52 -6.88 -10.70 -2.65
N ASP A 53 -7.62 -10.83 -1.55
CA ASP A 53 -8.87 -10.09 -1.35
C ASP A 53 -8.62 -8.58 -1.22
N VAL A 54 -7.53 -8.18 -0.56
CA VAL A 54 -7.13 -6.77 -0.41
C VAL A 54 -6.69 -6.20 -1.76
N VAL A 55 -5.86 -6.95 -2.50
CA VAL A 55 -5.41 -6.56 -3.84
C VAL A 55 -6.60 -6.39 -4.79
N ALA A 56 -7.54 -7.35 -4.77
CA ALA A 56 -8.75 -7.29 -5.58
C ALA A 56 -9.68 -6.14 -5.18
N TYR A 57 -9.82 -5.86 -3.88
CA TYR A 57 -10.61 -4.74 -3.38
C TYR A 57 -10.06 -3.39 -3.86
N VAL A 58 -8.76 -3.14 -3.67
CA VAL A 58 -8.11 -1.90 -4.11
C VAL A 58 -8.17 -1.77 -5.64
N GLY A 59 -7.84 -2.85 -6.36
CA GLY A 59 -7.89 -2.86 -7.83
C GLY A 59 -9.30 -2.59 -8.38
N ARG A 60 -10.35 -3.11 -7.73
CA ARG A 60 -11.75 -2.84 -8.11
C ARG A 60 -12.09 -1.37 -7.95
N ILE A 61 -11.74 -0.74 -6.82
CA ILE A 61 -11.98 0.69 -6.60
C ILE A 61 -11.32 1.53 -7.68
N LEU A 62 -10.02 1.28 -7.95
CA LEU A 62 -9.26 2.01 -8.95
C LEU A 62 -9.91 1.92 -10.34
N LYS A 63 -10.32 0.71 -10.72
CA LYS A 63 -10.94 0.45 -12.02
C LYS A 63 -12.33 1.06 -12.15
N GLU A 64 -13.19 0.88 -11.15
CA GLU A 64 -14.58 1.33 -11.22
C GLU A 64 -14.71 2.84 -11.08
N GLU A 65 -13.92 3.47 -10.22
CA GLU A 65 -14.03 4.90 -9.93
C GLU A 65 -13.24 5.78 -10.90
N ARG A 66 -12.15 5.26 -11.48
CA ARG A 66 -11.22 6.06 -12.30
C ARG A 66 -10.73 5.37 -13.58
N GLY A 67 -11.16 4.14 -13.86
CA GLY A 67 -10.67 3.40 -15.02
C GLY A 67 -9.20 2.97 -14.91
N ILE A 68 -8.61 3.05 -13.71
CA ILE A 68 -7.20 2.72 -13.47
C ILE A 68 -7.03 1.21 -13.33
N VAL A 69 -6.10 0.64 -14.07
CA VAL A 69 -5.64 -0.74 -13.89
C VAL A 69 -4.13 -0.70 -13.75
N ILE A 70 -3.64 -0.98 -12.53
CA ILE A 70 -2.19 -1.02 -12.28
C ILE A 70 -1.57 -2.19 -13.03
N ALA A 71 -0.64 -1.91 -13.93
CA ALA A 71 0.01 -2.91 -14.77
C ALA A 71 1.09 -3.70 -14.00
N SER A 72 1.73 -3.04 -13.04
CA SER A 72 2.77 -3.65 -12.20
C SER A 72 2.19 -4.78 -11.34
N PRO A 73 2.92 -5.90 -11.15
CA PRO A 73 2.56 -6.92 -10.17
C PRO A 73 2.47 -6.33 -8.75
N ALA A 74 1.48 -6.78 -7.98
CA ALA A 74 1.42 -6.53 -6.55
C ALA A 74 2.39 -7.50 -5.84
N LEU A 75 3.19 -6.98 -4.90
CA LEU A 75 4.14 -7.77 -4.11
C LEU A 75 3.58 -8.08 -2.74
N GLU A 76 3.00 -7.07 -2.09
CA GLU A 76 2.46 -7.20 -0.74
C GLU A 76 1.19 -6.38 -0.57
N ALA A 77 0.35 -6.79 0.37
CA ALA A 77 -0.83 -6.04 0.77
C ALA A 77 -1.11 -6.18 2.28
N THR A 78 -1.91 -5.26 2.79
CA THR A 78 -2.41 -5.32 4.18
C THR A 78 -3.73 -4.58 4.31
N GLU A 79 -4.55 -5.03 5.26
CA GLU A 79 -5.74 -4.33 5.70
C GLU A 79 -5.83 -4.35 7.22
N PHE A 80 -6.18 -3.22 7.80
CA PHE A 80 -6.40 -3.09 9.24
C PHE A 80 -7.35 -1.93 9.56
N GLU A 81 -7.88 -1.95 10.77
CA GLU A 81 -8.76 -0.89 11.27
C GLU A 81 -8.11 -0.17 12.46
N VAL A 82 -7.99 1.15 12.35
CA VAL A 82 -7.54 2.02 13.44
C VAL A 82 -8.43 3.25 13.50
N ASP A 83 -8.84 3.62 14.72
CA ASP A 83 -9.63 4.85 14.97
C ASP A 83 -10.90 4.97 14.10
N GLY A 84 -11.61 3.85 13.89
CA GLY A 84 -12.84 3.80 13.09
C GLY A 84 -12.62 3.97 11.58
N VAL A 85 -11.38 3.82 11.12
CA VAL A 85 -11.01 3.88 9.70
C VAL A 85 -10.37 2.57 9.28
N ARG A 86 -10.92 1.97 8.23
CA ARG A 86 -10.30 0.85 7.53
C ARG A 86 -9.27 1.38 6.55
N TRP A 87 -8.06 0.86 6.67
CA TRP A 87 -6.94 1.15 5.81
C TRP A 87 -6.57 -0.09 5.05
N SER A 88 -6.47 0.02 3.73
CA SER A 88 -5.97 -1.05 2.87
C SER A 88 -4.77 -0.53 2.10
N TYR A 89 -3.68 -1.28 2.03
CA TYR A 89 -2.47 -0.94 1.29
C TYR A 89 -2.11 -2.04 0.30
N VAL A 90 -1.59 -1.64 -0.85
CA VAL A 90 -0.93 -2.53 -1.81
C VAL A 90 0.40 -1.89 -2.23
N PHE A 91 1.46 -2.69 -2.18
CA PHE A 91 2.80 -2.32 -2.66
C PHE A 91 3.07 -3.09 -3.95
N TYR A 92 3.41 -2.36 -5.00
CA TYR A 92 3.63 -2.90 -6.33
C TYR A 92 5.11 -2.94 -6.69
N GLU A 93 5.49 -3.89 -7.54
CA GLU A 93 6.86 -4.11 -7.99
C GLU A 93 7.49 -2.85 -8.61
N SER A 94 6.72 -2.00 -9.29
CA SER A 94 7.21 -0.74 -9.86
C SER A 94 7.75 0.27 -8.82
N GLY A 95 7.50 0.08 -7.53
CA GLY A 95 7.77 1.08 -6.50
C GLY A 95 6.54 1.89 -6.09
N LEU A 96 5.37 1.63 -6.70
CA LEU A 96 4.12 2.29 -6.34
C LEU A 96 3.56 1.70 -5.05
N SER A 97 3.13 2.57 -4.13
CA SER A 97 2.24 2.20 -3.03
C SER A 97 0.89 2.88 -3.23
N VAL A 98 -0.18 2.08 -3.14
CA VAL A 98 -1.56 2.57 -3.16
C VAL A 98 -2.20 2.28 -1.82
N ASN A 99 -2.87 3.28 -1.25
CA ASN A 99 -3.65 3.11 -0.04
C ASN A 99 -5.10 3.55 -0.23
N VAL A 100 -6.02 2.82 0.39
CA VAL A 100 -7.43 3.18 0.51
C VAL A 100 -7.70 3.51 1.98
N LEU A 101 -8.25 4.71 2.20
CA LEU A 101 -8.80 5.14 3.48
C LEU A 101 -10.32 5.04 3.38
N TYR A 102 -10.94 4.29 4.27
CA TYR A 102 -12.39 4.17 4.35
C TYR A 102 -12.87 4.37 5.79
N THR A 103 -13.40 5.56 6.10
CA THR A 103 -14.04 5.81 7.40
C THR A 103 -15.35 5.00 7.50
N LEU A 104 -15.50 4.24 8.59
CA LEU A 104 -16.63 3.33 8.79
C LEU A 104 -17.94 4.06 9.14
N ALA A 105 -17.84 5.23 9.77
CA ALA A 105 -18.98 6.07 10.05
C ALA A 105 -19.67 6.55 8.76
N GLU A 106 -21.00 6.63 8.80
CA GLU A 106 -21.79 7.12 7.67
C GLU A 106 -21.39 8.55 7.29
N GLY A 107 -21.26 8.81 5.98
CA GLY A 107 -20.80 10.11 5.47
C GLY A 107 -19.31 10.41 5.75
N GLY A 108 -18.55 9.45 6.29
CA GLY A 108 -17.13 9.60 6.60
C GLY A 108 -16.25 9.75 5.35
N LYS A 109 -15.02 10.23 5.57
CA LYS A 109 -14.04 10.44 4.49
C LYS A 109 -13.65 9.11 3.84
N ARG A 110 -13.56 9.13 2.51
CA ARG A 110 -13.02 8.03 1.69
C ARG A 110 -12.01 8.61 0.73
N ALA A 111 -10.84 8.00 0.62
CA ALA A 111 -9.78 8.51 -0.23
C ALA A 111 -8.89 7.37 -0.73
N VAL A 112 -8.33 7.57 -1.92
CA VAL A 112 -7.23 6.77 -2.45
C VAL A 112 -5.99 7.66 -2.46
N GLY A 113 -4.88 7.14 -1.93
CA GLY A 113 -3.57 7.78 -1.99
C GLY A 113 -2.64 6.98 -2.90
N PHE A 114 -1.84 7.70 -3.69
CA PHE A 114 -0.76 7.14 -4.48
C PHE A 114 0.56 7.71 -3.96
N LYS A 115 1.54 6.85 -3.72
CA LYS A 115 2.89 7.25 -3.31
C LYS A 115 3.88 6.57 -4.24
N LEU A 116 4.74 7.38 -4.86
CA LEU A 116 5.78 6.92 -5.76
C LEU A 116 7.09 6.88 -4.99
N SER A 117 7.80 5.75 -5.07
CA SER A 117 9.13 5.62 -4.47
C SER A 117 10.15 6.45 -5.24
N ASP A 118 11.17 6.97 -4.55
CA ASP A 118 12.25 7.68 -5.21
C ASP A 118 12.95 6.79 -6.25
N GLY A 119 13.14 7.33 -7.46
CA GLY A 119 13.79 6.62 -8.56
C GLY A 119 12.87 5.74 -9.41
N MET A 120 11.56 5.67 -9.12
CA MET A 120 10.62 5.00 -10.00
C MET A 120 10.13 5.91 -11.14
N ASP A 121 9.78 5.30 -12.27
CA ASP A 121 9.02 5.99 -13.31
C ASP A 121 7.56 6.18 -12.88
N VAL A 122 6.96 7.29 -13.29
CA VAL A 122 5.52 7.52 -13.10
C VAL A 122 4.76 6.52 -13.99
N PRO A 123 3.88 5.65 -13.45
CA PRO A 123 3.13 4.71 -14.26
C PRO A 123 2.25 5.44 -15.28
N ASP A 124 2.28 4.98 -16.55
CA ASP A 124 1.51 5.59 -17.65
C ASP A 124 0.02 5.64 -17.32
N GLU A 125 -0.49 4.59 -16.68
CA GLU A 125 -1.87 4.51 -16.23
C GLU A 125 -2.24 5.53 -15.17
N LEU A 126 -1.32 6.37 -14.66
CA LEU A 126 -1.57 7.50 -13.74
C LEU A 126 -1.51 8.88 -14.42
N GLY A 127 -1.09 8.97 -15.68
CA GLY A 127 -0.83 10.24 -16.38
C GLY A 127 -2.07 10.99 -16.89
N ASP A 128 -3.20 10.31 -17.04
CA ASP A 128 -4.36 10.79 -17.81
C ASP A 128 -5.58 11.22 -16.96
N PHE A 129 -5.41 11.46 -15.65
CA PHE A 129 -6.51 11.84 -14.73
C PHE A 129 -6.48 13.28 -14.22
#